data_AF-Q4T7U9-F1
#
_entry.id   AF-Q4T7U9-F1
#
_cell.length_a   1.000
_cell.length_b   1.000
_cell.length_c   1.000
_cell.angle_alpha   90.00
_cell.angle_beta   90.00
_cell.angle_gamma   90.00
#
_symmetry.space_group_name_H-M   'P 1'
#
loop_
_entity.id
_entity.type
_entity.pdbx_description
1 polymer ?
#
loop_
_entity_poly.entity_id
_entity_poly.type
_entity_poly.pdbx_seq_one_letter_code
_entity_poly.pdbx_strand_id
1 'polypeptide(L)'
;RSNALPPLDWPLPSQFDQYELCIEVQPRPHHRAHYETEGSRGAVKATPTGHPVVKLCGYTERKPLSLQVFVGTADDRSIRPHPFYQIHRVTGKMVGTASHESVQAGTKLLDIPLTPDNNMTVLIDCAGILKLRNSDIELRKGETDVGRKNTRVRLVFRVHLPLAPPVASSGRVLALQVASLPIECSQRSAQELPVIESISLTSCSVEGGEELLLSGSNFLPISRVLFTERGTDGKFQWEEEAHVDRDNSNECLLCVRVPTYSDLSITRPVSVSLYVSNGKRKRSSTHCFKFLPS
;
A
#
# COMPACT_ATOMS: atom_id res chain seq x y z
N ARG A 1 0.02 10.50 43.54
CA ARG A 1 -0.08 11.24 42.26
C ARG A 1 -0.15 10.19 41.15
N SER A 2 -1.21 10.17 40.36
CA SER A 2 -1.41 9.15 39.32
C SER A 2 -0.26 9.21 38.31
N ASN A 3 0.41 8.08 38.08
CA ASN A 3 1.35 7.90 36.97
C ASN A 3 0.56 7.90 35.64
N ALA A 4 0.06 9.07 35.23
CA ALA A 4 -0.66 9.21 33.97
C ALA A 4 0.35 9.07 32.82
N LEU A 5 0.11 8.12 31.92
CA LEU A 5 0.90 7.97 30.70
C LEU A 5 0.74 9.22 29.81
N PRO A 6 1.76 9.57 29.02
CA PRO A 6 1.70 10.72 28.12
C PRO A 6 0.54 10.60 27.12
N PRO A 7 -0.11 11.73 26.75
CA PRO A 7 -1.10 11.77 25.67
C PRO A 7 -0.56 11.22 24.33
N LEU A 8 -1.44 10.69 23.49
CA LEU A 8 -1.04 10.05 22.22
C LEU A 8 -0.55 11.06 21.16
N ASP A 9 -0.90 12.32 21.30
CA ASP A 9 -0.50 13.44 20.43
C ASP A 9 0.78 14.15 20.89
N TRP A 10 1.40 13.70 21.99
CA TRP A 10 2.64 14.29 22.48
C TRP A 10 3.82 13.91 21.57
N PRO A 11 4.69 14.87 21.19
CA PRO A 11 5.86 14.59 20.37
C PRO A 11 6.91 13.89 21.23
N LEU A 12 7.00 12.56 21.09
CA LEU A 12 7.99 11.74 21.78
C LEU A 12 9.13 11.35 20.83
N PRO A 13 10.37 11.27 21.32
CA PRO A 13 11.51 10.89 20.50
C PRO A 13 11.54 9.37 20.27
N SER A 14 12.18 8.93 19.19
CA SER A 14 12.48 7.52 18.97
C SER A 14 13.70 7.04 19.77
N GLN A 15 14.58 7.96 20.17
CA GLN A 15 15.82 7.67 20.87
C GLN A 15 16.04 8.62 22.05
N PHE A 16 16.56 8.09 23.15
CA PHE A 16 17.05 8.86 24.28
C PHE A 16 18.20 8.11 24.96
N ASP A 17 19.36 8.75 25.08
CA ASP A 17 20.61 8.14 25.52
C ASP A 17 20.91 6.83 24.74
N GLN A 18 21.00 5.71 25.46
CA GLN A 18 21.27 4.38 24.92
C GLN A 18 20.02 3.69 24.35
N TYR A 19 18.82 4.17 24.67
CA TYR A 19 17.58 3.52 24.29
C TYR A 19 17.09 4.04 22.94
N GLU A 20 16.82 3.12 22.01
CA GLU A 20 16.27 3.46 20.70
C GLU A 20 15.14 2.50 20.35
N LEU A 21 13.96 3.05 20.04
CA LEU A 21 12.86 2.31 19.45
C LEU A 21 12.90 2.50 17.93
N CYS A 22 13.19 1.44 17.19
CA CYS A 22 13.35 1.49 15.74
C CYS A 22 12.45 0.47 15.02
N ILE A 23 12.17 0.77 13.74
CA ILE A 23 11.43 -0.12 12.85
C ILE A 23 12.45 -0.78 11.92
N GLU A 24 12.82 -2.03 12.21
CA GLU A 24 13.79 -2.79 11.41
C GLU A 24 13.22 -3.18 10.03
N VAL A 25 11.92 -3.46 9.96
CA VAL A 25 11.22 -3.76 8.71
C VAL A 25 9.98 -2.89 8.59
N GLN A 26 9.95 -2.03 7.56
CA GLN A 26 8.83 -1.12 7.30
C GLN A 26 7.62 -1.86 6.71
N PRO A 27 6.39 -1.37 6.96
CA PRO A 27 5.20 -1.84 6.26
C PRO A 27 5.24 -1.48 4.77
N ARG A 28 4.48 -2.23 3.97
CA ARG A 28 4.20 -1.87 2.57
C ARG A 28 3.58 -0.49 2.50
N PRO A 29 3.82 0.28 1.42
CA PRO A 29 3.21 1.59 1.23
C PRO A 29 1.69 1.53 1.02
N HIS A 30 1.09 0.34 1.01
CA HIS A 30 -0.34 0.15 0.83
C HIS A 30 -0.87 -1.01 1.65
N HIS A 31 -2.01 -0.78 2.29
CA HIS A 31 -2.81 -1.79 2.97
C HIS A 31 -4.27 -1.35 2.95
N ARG A 32 -5.13 -2.05 2.23
CA ARG A 32 -6.56 -1.73 2.20
C ARG A 32 -7.17 -1.93 3.58
N ALA A 33 -7.61 -0.84 4.21
CA ALA A 33 -8.38 -0.91 5.44
C ALA A 33 -9.77 -1.53 5.20
N HIS A 34 -10.36 -2.08 6.25
CA HIS A 34 -11.71 -2.63 6.22
C HIS A 34 -12.67 -1.79 7.06
N TYR A 35 -13.96 -1.86 6.75
CA TYR A 35 -15.01 -1.35 7.63
C TYR A 35 -15.39 -2.42 8.66
N GLU A 36 -16.02 -2.03 9.76
CA GLU A 36 -16.50 -2.95 10.80
C GLU A 36 -17.55 -3.95 10.26
N THR A 37 -18.27 -3.57 9.19
CA THR A 37 -19.23 -4.42 8.48
C THR A 37 -18.55 -5.42 7.54
N GLU A 38 -17.25 -5.27 7.25
CA GLU A 38 -16.47 -6.21 6.46
C GLU A 38 -15.74 -7.20 7.39
N GLY A 39 -15.49 -8.42 6.91
CA GLY A 39 -14.53 -9.30 7.57
C GLY A 39 -13.12 -8.70 7.56
N SER A 40 -12.30 -9.06 8.55
CA SER A 40 -10.92 -8.58 8.67
C SER A 40 -10.10 -8.81 7.40
N ARG A 41 -9.34 -7.81 6.97
CA ARG A 41 -8.39 -7.90 5.83
C ARG A 41 -7.02 -8.45 6.22
N GLY A 42 -6.89 -8.93 7.46
CA GLY A 42 -5.64 -9.43 8.02
C GLY A 42 -4.67 -8.31 8.40
N ALA A 43 -3.48 -8.71 8.85
CA ALA A 43 -2.48 -7.78 9.33
C ALA A 43 -1.71 -7.08 8.21
N VAL A 44 -1.14 -5.92 8.53
CA VAL A 44 -0.25 -5.15 7.66
C VAL A 44 0.98 -6.01 7.33
N LYS A 45 1.40 -5.98 6.05
CA LYS A 45 2.51 -6.77 5.52
C LYS A 45 3.73 -5.90 5.22
N ALA A 46 4.89 -6.52 5.06
CA ALA A 46 6.14 -5.91 4.60
C ALA A 46 6.53 -6.39 3.18
N THR A 47 7.47 -5.70 2.53
CA THR A 47 8.10 -6.10 1.25
C THR A 47 9.51 -6.61 1.52
N PRO A 48 9.98 -7.73 0.92
CA PRO A 48 9.31 -8.57 -0.09
C PRO A 48 8.27 -9.54 0.47
N THR A 49 8.44 -10.02 1.70
CA THR A 49 7.50 -10.94 2.37
C THR A 49 7.41 -10.63 3.87
N GLY A 50 6.43 -11.20 4.57
CA GLY A 50 6.31 -11.10 6.03
C GLY A 50 5.55 -9.87 6.53
N HIS A 51 5.93 -9.40 7.72
CA HIS A 51 5.27 -8.34 8.49
C HIS A 51 6.28 -7.30 8.99
N PRO A 52 5.84 -6.10 9.37
CA PRO A 52 6.72 -5.11 9.98
C PRO A 52 7.41 -5.68 11.24
N VAL A 53 8.61 -5.20 11.52
CA VAL A 53 9.41 -5.61 12.68
C VAL A 53 9.83 -4.37 13.44
N VAL A 54 9.62 -4.38 14.75
CA VAL A 54 9.97 -3.29 15.66
C VAL A 54 10.91 -3.81 16.73
N LYS A 55 11.90 -3.00 17.10
CA LYS A 55 12.91 -3.37 18.09
C LYS A 55 13.17 -2.22 19.05
N LEU A 56 13.39 -2.58 20.31
CA LEU A 56 13.92 -1.67 21.32
C LEU A 56 15.39 -2.03 21.63
N CYS A 57 16.31 -1.15 21.23
CA CYS A 57 17.74 -1.26 21.50
C CYS A 57 18.10 -0.63 22.87
N GLY A 58 19.20 -1.09 23.46
CA GLY A 58 19.76 -0.53 24.70
C GLY A 58 19.05 -0.95 26.01
N TYR A 59 17.97 -1.73 25.93
CA TYR A 59 17.27 -2.25 27.09
C TYR A 59 17.88 -3.57 27.58
N THR A 60 18.52 -3.53 28.74
CA THR A 60 19.27 -4.66 29.31
C THR A 60 18.58 -5.33 30.50
N GLU A 61 17.43 -4.80 30.94
CA GLU A 61 16.69 -5.40 32.04
C GLU A 61 15.97 -6.69 31.60
N ARG A 62 15.80 -7.62 32.54
CA ARG A 62 15.10 -8.90 32.27
C ARG A 62 13.57 -8.79 32.28
N LYS A 63 13.01 -7.61 32.55
CA LYS A 63 11.57 -7.41 32.67
C LYS A 63 10.94 -7.19 31.30
N PRO A 64 9.83 -7.88 30.96
CA PRO A 64 9.11 -7.60 29.73
C PRO A 64 8.46 -6.22 29.78
N LEU A 65 8.27 -5.63 28.60
CA LEU A 65 7.59 -4.35 28.40
C LEU A 65 6.35 -4.54 27.51
N SER A 66 5.52 -3.49 27.40
CA SER A 66 4.43 -3.44 26.42
C SER A 66 4.77 -2.44 25.31
N LEU A 67 4.72 -2.91 24.07
CA LEU A 67 4.69 -2.07 22.88
C LEU A 67 3.25 -1.70 22.55
N GLN A 68 2.92 -0.42 22.62
CA GLN A 68 1.65 0.11 22.18
C GLN A 68 1.70 0.43 20.70
N VAL A 69 0.70 -0.02 19.95
CA VAL A 69 0.54 0.28 18.54
C VAL A 69 -0.78 1.00 18.30
N PHE A 70 -0.74 2.11 17.56
CA PHE A 70 -1.94 2.81 17.12
C PHE A 70 -1.78 3.37 15.71
N VAL A 71 -2.91 3.76 15.11
CA VAL A 71 -2.91 4.39 13.78
C VAL A 71 -2.84 5.90 13.93
N GLY A 72 -1.79 6.50 13.38
CA GLY A 72 -1.54 7.94 13.42
C GLY A 72 -1.74 8.63 12.07
N THR A 73 -1.74 9.96 12.09
CA THR A 73 -1.74 10.81 10.89
C THR A 73 -0.44 10.64 10.09
N ALA A 74 -0.53 10.87 8.78
CA ALA A 74 0.61 10.82 7.86
C ALA A 74 0.94 12.18 7.21
N ASP A 75 0.37 13.27 7.73
CA ASP A 75 0.64 14.65 7.29
C ASP A 75 2.01 15.15 7.80
N ASP A 76 2.49 16.28 7.27
CA ASP A 76 3.78 16.89 7.66
C ASP A 76 3.74 17.57 9.05
N ARG A 77 2.68 17.33 9.83
CA ARG A 77 2.49 17.87 11.17
C ARG A 77 2.98 16.86 12.21
N SER A 78 2.85 17.23 13.50
CA SER A 78 3.07 16.28 14.59
C SER A 78 2.19 15.03 14.44
N ILE A 79 2.74 13.88 14.81
CA ILE A 79 1.98 12.61 14.86
C ILE A 79 0.86 12.74 15.88
N ARG A 80 -0.37 12.47 15.44
CA ARG A 80 -1.57 12.39 16.28
C ARG A 80 -2.38 11.14 15.93
N PRO A 81 -3.22 10.61 16.81
CA PRO A 81 -4.16 9.56 16.45
C PRO A 81 -4.97 9.92 15.20
N HIS A 82 -5.08 8.98 14.25
CA HIS A 82 -5.88 9.22 13.07
C HIS A 82 -7.37 9.19 13.42
N PRO A 83 -8.15 10.19 13.02
CA PRO A 83 -9.56 10.23 13.38
C PRO A 83 -10.46 9.21 12.66
N PHE A 84 -10.19 9.00 11.38
CA PHE A 84 -10.98 8.12 10.53
C PHE A 84 -10.48 6.67 10.48
N TYR A 85 -9.33 6.36 11.10
CA TYR A 85 -8.74 5.02 11.07
C TYR A 85 -8.32 4.59 12.47
N GLN A 86 -8.54 3.33 12.80
CA GLN A 86 -8.12 2.73 14.06
C GLN A 86 -7.31 1.46 13.82
N ILE A 87 -6.50 1.11 14.81
CA ILE A 87 -5.85 -0.20 14.84
C ILE A 87 -6.93 -1.27 15.02
N HIS A 88 -6.75 -2.40 14.34
CA HIS A 88 -7.61 -3.57 14.48
C HIS A 88 -6.76 -4.76 14.91
N ARG A 89 -7.15 -5.39 16.01
CA ARG A 89 -6.53 -6.62 16.48
C ARG A 89 -6.88 -7.79 15.55
N VAL A 90 -5.88 -8.33 14.87
CA VAL A 90 -6.01 -9.52 14.02
C VAL A 90 -5.73 -10.76 14.86
N THR A 91 -6.61 -11.75 14.76
CA THR A 91 -6.48 -13.04 15.42
C THR A 91 -6.58 -14.17 14.39
N GLY A 92 -6.05 -15.34 14.72
CA GLY A 92 -6.17 -16.53 13.87
C GLY A 92 -5.01 -17.50 14.06
N LYS A 93 -5.12 -18.70 13.48
CA LYS A 93 -4.10 -19.76 13.60
C LYS A 93 -2.71 -19.38 13.06
N MET A 94 -2.68 -18.43 12.12
CA MET A 94 -1.44 -17.95 11.48
C MET A 94 -0.85 -16.71 12.16
N VAL A 95 -1.47 -16.21 13.24
CA VAL A 95 -0.97 -15.07 14.03
C VAL A 95 -0.24 -15.63 15.24
N GLY A 96 1.08 -15.47 15.26
CA GLY A 96 1.94 -15.95 16.32
C GLY A 96 2.09 -14.97 17.49
N THR A 97 1.88 -13.68 17.25
CA THR A 97 2.13 -12.65 18.25
C THR A 97 0.92 -12.43 19.15
N ALA A 98 1.11 -12.66 20.45
CA ALA A 98 0.12 -12.33 21.47
C ALA A 98 -0.13 -10.81 21.50
N SER A 99 -1.39 -10.41 21.60
CA SER A 99 -1.77 -9.01 21.65
C SER A 99 -3.09 -8.82 22.39
N HIS A 100 -3.28 -7.61 22.93
CA HIS A 100 -4.48 -7.18 23.64
C HIS A 100 -4.94 -5.81 23.11
N GLU A 101 -6.26 -5.62 22.92
CA GLU A 101 -6.80 -4.33 22.49
C GLU A 101 -7.22 -3.50 23.72
N SER A 102 -6.80 -2.25 23.78
CA SER A 102 -7.22 -1.29 24.79
C SER A 102 -7.68 0.03 24.14
N VAL A 103 -8.29 0.93 24.90
CA VAL A 103 -8.76 2.23 24.39
C VAL A 103 -8.25 3.36 25.27
N GLN A 104 -7.60 4.36 24.67
CA GLN A 104 -7.14 5.58 25.33
C GLN A 104 -7.70 6.79 24.58
N ALA A 105 -8.46 7.64 25.29
CA ALA A 105 -9.07 8.85 24.73
C ALA A 105 -9.83 8.61 23.40
N GLY A 106 -10.56 7.49 23.32
CA GLY A 106 -11.33 7.09 22.13
C GLY A 106 -10.49 6.54 20.96
N THR A 107 -9.18 6.36 21.14
CA THR A 107 -8.28 5.72 20.18
C THR A 107 -8.01 4.30 20.63
N LYS A 108 -8.22 3.31 19.75
CA LYS A 108 -7.81 1.93 20.01
C LYS A 108 -6.29 1.81 19.99
N LEU A 109 -5.76 1.09 20.96
CA LEU A 109 -4.37 0.70 21.07
C LEU A 109 -4.28 -0.83 21.00
N LEU A 110 -3.21 -1.33 20.39
CA LEU A 110 -2.84 -2.73 20.45
C LEU A 110 -1.60 -2.86 21.32
N ASP A 111 -1.73 -3.53 22.45
CA ASP A 111 -0.65 -3.83 23.38
C ASP A 111 -0.01 -5.18 22.99
N ILE A 112 1.29 -5.16 22.74
CA ILE A 112 2.09 -6.31 22.31
C ILE A 112 3.26 -6.50 23.28
N PRO A 113 3.47 -7.70 23.85
CA PRO A 113 4.62 -7.96 24.71
C PRO A 113 5.96 -7.80 23.96
N LEU A 114 6.89 -7.06 24.56
CA LEU A 114 8.31 -7.03 24.20
C LEU A 114 9.09 -7.76 25.29
N THR A 115 9.82 -8.81 24.92
CA THR A 115 10.53 -9.65 25.88
C THR A 115 12.04 -9.65 25.62
N PRO A 116 12.87 -9.70 26.67
CA PRO A 116 14.32 -9.81 26.48
C PRO A 116 14.74 -11.11 25.77
N ASP A 117 13.94 -12.18 25.88
CA ASP A 117 14.20 -13.49 25.26
C ASP A 117 14.24 -13.43 23.73
N ASN A 118 13.54 -12.47 23.12
CA ASN A 118 13.57 -12.22 21.67
C ASN A 118 14.40 -10.98 21.29
N ASN A 119 15.34 -10.59 22.17
CA ASN A 119 16.17 -9.39 22.00
C ASN A 119 15.34 -8.10 21.85
N MET A 120 14.20 -8.03 22.53
CA MET A 120 13.25 -6.92 22.45
C MET A 120 12.80 -6.60 21.01
N THR A 121 12.71 -7.63 20.17
CA THR A 121 12.28 -7.53 18.77
C THR A 121 10.93 -8.24 18.60
N VAL A 122 9.98 -7.60 17.95
CA VAL A 122 8.65 -8.18 17.71
C VAL A 122 8.20 -8.04 16.26
N LEU A 123 7.62 -9.13 15.75
CA LEU A 123 6.96 -9.19 14.45
C LEU A 123 5.51 -8.71 14.59
N ILE A 124 5.09 -7.74 13.78
CA ILE A 124 3.77 -7.12 13.87
C ILE A 124 2.78 -7.85 12.94
N ASP A 125 2.47 -9.11 13.26
CA ASP A 125 1.54 -9.96 12.50
C ASP A 125 0.08 -9.93 13.02
N CYS A 126 -0.17 -9.17 14.08
CA CYS A 126 -1.46 -9.06 14.77
C CYS A 126 -2.15 -7.70 14.58
N ALA A 127 -1.61 -6.80 13.76
CA ALA A 127 -2.13 -5.44 13.57
C ALA A 127 -2.69 -5.22 12.15
N GLY A 128 -4.01 -5.00 12.04
CA GLY A 128 -4.70 -4.55 10.84
C GLY A 128 -5.21 -3.11 10.98
N ILE A 129 -5.85 -2.58 9.93
CA ILE A 129 -6.37 -1.20 9.91
C ILE A 129 -7.89 -1.20 9.66
N LEU A 130 -8.62 -0.51 10.54
CA LEU A 130 -10.07 -0.30 10.47
C LEU A 130 -10.37 1.11 9.99
N LYS A 131 -11.23 1.27 8.98
CA LYS A 131 -11.82 2.55 8.56
C LYS A 131 -13.13 2.78 9.31
N LEU A 132 -13.21 3.89 10.03
CA LEU A 132 -14.44 4.34 10.68
C LEU A 132 -15.38 5.00 9.67
N ARG A 133 -16.69 4.84 9.84
CA ARG A 133 -17.68 5.51 8.97
C ARG A 133 -17.66 7.00 9.24
N ASN A 134 -17.76 7.79 8.18
CA ASN A 134 -17.65 9.25 8.30
C ASN A 134 -18.77 9.85 9.14
N SER A 135 -20.01 9.34 9.00
CA SER A 135 -21.16 9.72 9.84
C SER A 135 -20.85 9.59 11.34
N ASP A 136 -20.12 8.55 11.72
CA ASP A 136 -19.85 8.23 13.12
C ASP A 136 -18.76 9.15 13.71
N ILE A 137 -17.92 9.77 12.87
CA ILE A 137 -16.87 10.72 13.26
C ILE A 137 -17.43 12.14 13.33
N GLU A 138 -18.19 12.54 12.33
CA GLU A 138 -18.83 13.87 12.24
C GLU A 138 -19.69 14.13 13.49
N LEU A 139 -20.42 13.11 13.97
CA LEU A 139 -21.22 13.16 15.20
C LEU A 139 -20.40 13.29 16.50
N ARG A 140 -19.12 12.87 16.51
CA ARG A 140 -18.30 12.76 17.73
C ARG A 140 -17.26 13.88 17.89
N LYS A 141 -16.70 14.41 16.80
CA LYS A 141 -15.49 15.24 16.86
C LYS A 141 -15.54 16.55 16.05
N GLY A 142 -16.64 16.86 15.37
CA GLY A 142 -16.72 18.09 14.55
C GLY A 142 -15.62 18.18 13.49
N GLU A 143 -15.15 17.03 13.03
CA GLU A 143 -13.96 16.91 12.18
C GLU A 143 -14.25 17.29 10.72
N THR A 144 -13.28 17.93 10.07
CA THR A 144 -13.47 18.58 8.76
C THR A 144 -13.31 17.62 7.58
N ASP A 145 -13.79 18.03 6.40
CA ASP A 145 -13.66 17.31 5.12
C ASP A 145 -12.23 16.91 4.74
N VAL A 146 -11.21 17.58 5.33
CA VAL A 146 -9.80 17.26 5.08
C VAL A 146 -9.45 15.86 5.59
N GLY A 147 -9.90 15.49 6.79
CA GLY A 147 -9.65 14.15 7.32
C GLY A 147 -10.43 13.07 6.57
N ARG A 148 -11.57 13.43 5.97
CA ARG A 148 -12.39 12.54 5.14
C ARG A 148 -11.67 12.11 3.85
N LYS A 149 -10.88 13.00 3.26
CA LYS A 149 -10.08 12.75 2.03
C LYS A 149 -8.70 12.16 2.32
N ASN A 150 -8.22 12.23 3.57
CA ASN A 150 -6.93 11.68 3.93
C ASN A 150 -7.03 10.16 4.16
N THR A 151 -6.55 9.41 3.18
CA THR A 151 -6.50 7.94 3.22
C THR A 151 -5.13 7.40 3.60
N ARG A 152 -4.17 8.28 3.96
CA ARG A 152 -2.82 7.88 4.35
C ARG A 152 -2.66 7.89 5.86
N VAL A 153 -2.07 6.83 6.39
CA VAL A 153 -1.83 6.68 7.83
C VAL A 153 -0.40 6.26 8.12
N ARG A 154 0.01 6.30 9.38
CA ARG A 154 1.24 5.65 9.86
C ARG A 154 0.88 4.69 10.98
N LEU A 155 1.59 3.56 11.08
CA LEU A 155 1.60 2.79 12.32
C LEU A 155 2.56 3.50 13.28
N VAL A 156 2.08 3.77 14.49
CA VAL A 156 2.84 4.44 15.53
C VAL A 156 3.07 3.46 16.66
N PHE A 157 4.34 3.30 17.03
CA PHE A 157 4.81 2.38 18.04
C PHE A 157 5.33 3.17 19.22
N ARG A 158 4.87 2.85 20.43
CA ARG A 158 5.25 3.54 21.67
C ARG A 158 5.58 2.53 22.76
N VAL A 159 6.68 2.78 23.49
CA VAL A 159 7.07 1.97 24.65
C VAL A 159 7.30 2.87 25.86
N HIS A 160 7.00 2.35 27.04
CA HIS A 160 7.17 3.01 28.32
C HIS A 160 8.21 2.26 29.15
N LEU A 161 9.34 2.89 29.38
CA LEU A 161 10.49 2.35 30.11
C LEU A 161 10.43 2.82 31.57
N PRO A 162 10.28 1.92 32.55
CA PRO A 162 10.43 2.30 33.95
C PRO A 162 11.91 2.62 34.20
N LEU A 163 12.25 3.89 34.49
CA LEU A 163 13.63 4.25 34.80
C LEU A 163 13.94 3.93 36.25
N ALA A 164 14.94 3.07 36.49
CA ALA A 164 15.50 2.83 37.81
C ALA A 164 16.59 3.88 38.17
N PRO A 165 16.81 4.18 39.46
CA PRO A 165 17.95 4.99 39.90
C PRO A 165 19.29 4.36 39.47
N PRO A 166 20.35 5.15 39.14
CA PRO A 166 20.57 6.57 39.46
C PRO A 166 20.07 7.56 38.40
N VAL A 167 19.48 7.09 37.29
CA VAL A 167 19.13 7.92 36.12
C VAL A 167 17.89 8.80 36.37
N ALA A 168 17.05 8.45 37.36
CA ALA A 168 15.88 9.22 37.72
C ALA A 168 15.41 8.98 39.17
N SER A 169 14.63 9.92 39.72
CA SER A 169 13.83 9.69 40.93
C SER A 169 12.88 8.50 40.71
N SER A 170 12.73 7.64 41.71
CA SER A 170 11.85 6.47 41.68
C SER A 170 10.47 6.79 41.08
N GLY A 171 10.09 6.06 40.02
CA GLY A 171 8.77 6.18 39.38
C GLY A 171 8.70 7.04 38.11
N ARG A 172 9.80 7.62 37.62
CA ARG A 172 9.83 8.25 36.29
C ARG A 172 9.80 7.20 35.18
N VAL A 173 9.02 7.47 34.15
CA VAL A 173 8.87 6.63 32.96
C VAL A 173 9.40 7.40 31.75
N LEU A 174 10.32 6.80 31.01
CA LEU A 174 10.75 7.30 29.70
C LEU A 174 9.81 6.73 28.63
N ALA A 175 9.26 7.58 27.78
CA ALA A 175 8.41 7.16 26.67
C ALA A 175 9.13 7.41 25.35
N LEU A 176 9.32 6.35 24.56
CA LEU A 176 9.87 6.43 23.21
C LEU A 176 8.78 6.15 22.19
N GLN A 177 8.85 6.81 21.04
CA GLN A 177 7.89 6.65 19.95
C GLN A 177 8.58 6.68 18.58
N VAL A 178 8.18 5.77 17.71
CA VAL A 178 8.57 5.76 16.30
C VAL A 178 7.34 5.56 15.42
N ALA A 179 7.30 6.23 14.27
CA ALA A 179 6.22 6.12 13.30
C ALA A 179 6.75 5.51 12.00
N SER A 180 5.95 4.64 11.38
CA SER A 180 6.29 4.01 10.11
C SER A 180 6.33 5.02 8.95
N LEU A 181 6.81 4.55 7.79
CA LEU A 181 6.49 5.20 6.53
C LEU A 181 4.96 5.24 6.32
N PRO A 182 4.44 6.24 5.57
CA PRO A 182 3.01 6.34 5.27
C PRO A 182 2.48 5.12 4.52
N ILE A 183 1.28 4.69 4.89
CA ILE A 183 0.53 3.59 4.28
C ILE A 183 -0.74 4.16 3.65
N GLU A 184 -0.92 3.92 2.35
CA GLU A 184 -2.16 4.22 1.64
C GLU A 184 -3.23 3.17 1.99
N CYS A 185 -4.33 3.62 2.61
CA CYS A 185 -5.39 2.76 3.14
C CYS A 185 -6.64 2.66 2.27
N SER A 186 -6.75 3.50 1.24
CA SER A 186 -7.88 3.42 0.31
C SER A 186 -7.96 2.04 -0.33
N GLN A 187 -9.14 1.68 -0.80
CA GLN A 187 -9.21 0.62 -1.79
C GLN A 187 -8.46 1.15 -3.03
N ARG A 188 -7.31 0.56 -3.36
CA ARG A 188 -6.77 0.69 -4.71
C ARG A 188 -7.93 0.39 -5.67
N SER A 189 -8.28 1.36 -6.51
CA SER A 189 -9.04 1.01 -7.71
C SER A 189 -8.27 -0.16 -8.33
N ALA A 190 -8.96 -1.25 -8.64
CA ALA A 190 -8.34 -2.57 -8.67
C ALA A 190 -7.16 -2.72 -9.67
N GLN A 191 -6.85 -1.70 -10.46
CA GLN A 191 -5.56 -1.35 -11.03
C GLN A 191 -5.66 0.11 -11.50
N GLU A 192 -4.59 0.89 -11.34
CA GLU A 192 -4.39 2.08 -12.18
C GLU A 192 -4.49 1.66 -13.65
N LEU A 193 -5.02 2.54 -14.51
CA LEU A 193 -5.14 2.22 -15.93
C LEU A 193 -3.75 1.96 -16.51
N PRO A 194 -3.60 0.98 -17.42
CA PRO A 194 -2.33 0.78 -18.10
C PRO A 194 -1.99 2.07 -18.87
N VAL A 195 -0.73 2.48 -18.85
CA VAL A 195 -0.24 3.68 -19.57
C VAL A 195 0.84 3.23 -20.54
N ILE A 196 0.74 3.65 -21.80
CA ILE A 196 1.78 3.46 -22.80
C ILE A 196 2.54 4.78 -22.91
N GLU A 197 3.85 4.73 -22.67
CA GLU A 197 4.74 5.89 -22.74
C GLU A 197 5.51 5.91 -24.07
N SER A 198 5.94 4.74 -24.56
CA SER A 198 6.62 4.60 -25.84
C SER A 198 6.26 3.31 -26.56
N ILE A 199 6.36 3.36 -27.89
CA ILE A 199 6.03 2.29 -28.83
C ILE A 199 7.23 2.14 -29.78
N SER A 200 7.84 0.96 -29.86
CA SER A 200 9.04 0.76 -30.70
C SER A 200 8.74 0.77 -32.20
N LEU A 201 7.52 0.38 -32.59
CA LEU A 201 7.10 0.23 -33.98
C LEU A 201 5.71 0.85 -34.18
N THR A 202 5.56 1.75 -35.14
CA THR A 202 4.28 2.43 -35.43
C THR A 202 3.64 2.03 -36.76
N SER A 203 4.29 1.15 -37.52
CA SER A 203 3.74 0.63 -38.78
C SER A 203 4.41 -0.67 -39.21
N CYS A 204 3.70 -1.51 -39.95
CA CYS A 204 4.23 -2.76 -40.50
C CYS A 204 3.48 -3.21 -41.76
N SER A 205 3.93 -4.31 -42.39
CA SER A 205 3.19 -4.97 -43.47
C SER A 205 1.85 -5.51 -42.97
N VAL A 206 0.85 -5.61 -43.85
CA VAL A 206 -0.43 -6.30 -43.56
C VAL A 206 -0.27 -7.73 -43.04
N GLU A 207 0.84 -8.40 -43.36
CA GLU A 207 1.14 -9.74 -42.85
C GLU A 207 1.36 -9.75 -41.34
N GLY A 208 1.83 -8.62 -40.77
CA GLY A 208 2.23 -8.50 -39.38
C GLY A 208 3.39 -9.43 -39.01
N GLY A 209 3.43 -9.84 -37.74
CA GLY A 209 4.42 -10.77 -37.21
C GLY A 209 5.68 -10.11 -36.67
N GLU A 210 5.89 -8.82 -36.92
CA GLU A 210 7.00 -8.07 -36.32
C GLU A 210 6.87 -7.97 -34.80
N GLU A 211 8.02 -7.91 -34.13
CA GLU A 211 8.10 -7.65 -32.70
C GLU A 211 7.82 -6.18 -32.42
N LEU A 212 6.92 -5.94 -31.47
CA LEU A 212 6.54 -4.63 -30.97
C LEU A 212 6.74 -4.57 -29.45
N LEU A 213 7.52 -3.59 -29.01
CA LEU A 213 7.76 -3.29 -27.61
C LEU A 213 6.94 -2.08 -27.18
N LEU A 214 6.13 -2.26 -26.13
CA LEU A 214 5.39 -1.19 -25.47
C LEU A 214 5.99 -0.95 -24.09
N SER A 215 6.57 0.22 -23.88
CA SER A 215 7.07 0.64 -22.56
C SER A 215 6.07 1.57 -21.89
N GLY A 216 5.91 1.43 -20.58
CA GLY A 216 5.00 2.25 -19.80
C GLY A 216 4.84 1.76 -18.38
N SER A 217 3.63 1.88 -17.84
CA SER A 217 3.36 1.53 -16.44
C SER A 217 2.01 0.85 -16.26
N ASN A 218 1.88 0.15 -15.12
CA ASN A 218 0.68 -0.57 -14.74
C ASN A 218 0.31 -1.71 -15.71
N PHE A 219 1.30 -2.35 -16.34
CA PHE A 219 1.07 -3.61 -17.03
C PHE A 219 1.01 -4.76 -16.03
N LEU A 220 0.29 -5.80 -16.39
CA LEU A 220 -0.05 -6.93 -15.53
C LEU A 220 0.23 -8.22 -16.28
N PRO A 221 0.35 -9.35 -15.55
CA PRO A 221 0.42 -10.67 -16.18
C PRO A 221 -0.77 -11.01 -17.07
N ILE A 222 -1.91 -10.31 -16.88
CA ILE A 222 -3.14 -10.48 -17.68
C ILE A 222 -3.36 -9.37 -18.72
N SER A 223 -2.42 -8.42 -18.87
CA SER A 223 -2.57 -7.35 -19.86
C SER A 223 -2.67 -7.92 -21.27
N ARG A 224 -3.55 -7.33 -22.07
CA ARG A 224 -3.78 -7.65 -23.49
C ARG A 224 -3.45 -6.43 -24.32
N VAL A 225 -2.91 -6.62 -25.53
CA VAL A 225 -2.67 -5.53 -26.48
C VAL A 225 -3.62 -5.70 -27.65
N LEU A 226 -4.44 -4.69 -27.92
CA LEU A 226 -5.47 -4.75 -28.96
C LEU A 226 -5.21 -3.73 -30.05
N PHE A 227 -5.45 -4.18 -31.28
CA PHE A 227 -5.50 -3.36 -32.49
C PHE A 227 -6.96 -3.26 -32.91
N THR A 228 -7.44 -2.06 -33.22
CA THR A 228 -8.84 -1.82 -33.55
C THR A 228 -8.98 -0.84 -34.71
N GLU A 229 -9.88 -1.13 -35.63
CA GLU A 229 -10.26 -0.25 -36.72
C GLU A 229 -11.73 0.17 -36.58
N ARG A 230 -11.98 1.46 -36.80
CA ARG A 230 -13.32 2.02 -36.91
C ARG A 230 -13.49 2.63 -38.29
N GLY A 231 -14.59 2.31 -38.94
CA GLY A 231 -14.96 2.91 -40.22
C GLY A 231 -15.24 4.40 -40.11
N THR A 232 -15.34 5.07 -41.24
CA THR A 232 -15.62 6.51 -41.32
C THR A 232 -16.99 6.89 -40.73
N ASP A 233 -17.91 5.93 -40.62
CA ASP A 233 -19.20 6.06 -39.95
C ASP A 233 -19.14 5.79 -38.43
N GLY A 234 -17.94 5.59 -37.89
CA GLY A 234 -17.68 5.30 -36.48
C GLY A 234 -17.99 3.87 -36.05
N LYS A 235 -18.47 3.02 -36.97
CA LYS A 235 -18.75 1.61 -36.68
C LYS A 235 -17.46 0.81 -36.55
N PHE A 236 -17.52 -0.19 -35.70
CA PHE A 236 -16.42 -1.12 -35.47
C PHE A 236 -16.25 -2.03 -36.69
N GLN A 237 -15.04 -2.06 -37.27
CA GLN A 237 -14.74 -2.85 -38.47
C GLN A 237 -13.85 -4.04 -38.16
N TRP A 238 -12.88 -3.87 -37.26
CA TRP A 238 -11.93 -4.92 -36.94
C TRP A 238 -11.37 -4.73 -35.52
N GLU A 239 -11.10 -5.85 -34.85
CA GLU A 239 -10.33 -5.92 -33.60
C GLU A 239 -9.56 -7.22 -33.59
N GLU A 240 -8.29 -7.13 -33.22
CA GLU A 240 -7.44 -8.29 -33.04
C GLU A 240 -6.56 -8.11 -31.82
N GLU A 241 -6.35 -9.21 -31.09
CA GLU A 241 -5.41 -9.24 -29.97
C GLU A 241 -4.02 -9.67 -30.47
N ALA A 242 -3.01 -8.86 -30.14
CA ALA A 242 -1.62 -9.22 -30.38
C ALA A 242 -1.16 -10.32 -29.41
N HIS A 243 -0.34 -11.25 -29.92
CA HIS A 243 0.27 -12.28 -29.08
C HIS A 243 1.32 -11.65 -28.16
N VAL A 244 1.12 -11.73 -26.85
CA VAL A 244 2.05 -11.23 -25.84
C VAL A 244 3.06 -12.33 -25.46
N ASP A 245 4.35 -12.05 -25.64
CA ASP A 245 5.42 -12.87 -25.07
C ASP A 245 5.51 -12.59 -23.57
N ARG A 246 4.98 -13.52 -22.77
CA ARG A 246 4.87 -13.38 -21.32
C ARG A 246 6.22 -13.53 -20.61
N ASP A 247 7.17 -14.26 -21.19
CA ASP A 247 8.48 -14.49 -20.56
C ASP A 247 9.37 -13.25 -20.68
N ASN A 248 9.18 -12.46 -21.74
CA ASN A 248 9.89 -11.21 -21.98
C ASN A 248 9.09 -9.95 -21.58
N SER A 249 7.96 -10.10 -20.89
CA SER A 249 7.11 -8.99 -20.43
C SER A 249 7.17 -8.81 -18.90
N ASN A 250 7.00 -7.58 -18.44
CA ASN A 250 6.92 -7.23 -17.02
C ASN A 250 5.96 -6.05 -16.78
N GLU A 251 5.95 -5.49 -15.57
CA GLU A 251 5.01 -4.43 -15.16
C GLU A 251 5.20 -3.09 -15.92
N CYS A 252 6.34 -2.91 -16.62
CA CYS A 252 6.68 -1.70 -17.37
C CYS A 252 6.99 -1.94 -18.85
N LEU A 253 7.04 -3.20 -19.31
CA LEU A 253 7.35 -3.55 -20.70
C LEU A 253 6.47 -4.71 -21.17
N LEU A 254 5.82 -4.55 -22.32
CA LEU A 254 5.16 -5.65 -23.04
C LEU A 254 5.90 -5.91 -24.35
N CYS A 255 6.34 -7.15 -24.54
CA CYS A 255 6.81 -7.67 -25.82
C CYS A 255 5.67 -8.39 -26.52
N VAL A 256 5.27 -7.92 -27.71
CA VAL A 256 4.15 -8.50 -28.47
C VAL A 256 4.52 -8.72 -29.93
N ARG A 257 3.81 -9.64 -30.60
CA ARG A 257 3.85 -9.78 -32.06
C ARG A 257 2.66 -9.08 -32.67
N VAL A 258 2.90 -8.20 -33.64
CA VAL A 258 1.84 -7.48 -34.36
C VAL A 258 0.94 -8.50 -35.08
N PRO A 259 -0.39 -8.43 -34.94
CA PRO A 259 -1.28 -9.38 -35.62
C PRO A 259 -1.35 -9.09 -37.12
N THR A 260 -1.72 -10.11 -37.89
CA THR A 260 -2.05 -9.97 -39.31
C THR A 260 -3.31 -9.12 -39.47
N TYR A 261 -3.29 -8.19 -40.42
CA TYR A 261 -4.45 -7.34 -40.72
C TYR A 261 -5.52 -8.10 -41.49
N SER A 262 -6.79 -7.72 -41.33
CA SER A 262 -7.94 -8.46 -41.86
C SER A 262 -8.04 -8.46 -43.39
N ASP A 263 -7.60 -7.38 -44.04
CA ASP A 263 -7.54 -7.27 -45.50
C ASP A 263 -6.09 -7.20 -45.97
N LEU A 264 -5.59 -8.30 -46.52
CA LEU A 264 -4.22 -8.38 -47.06
C LEU A 264 -4.08 -7.68 -48.43
N SER A 265 -5.19 -7.26 -49.05
CA SER A 265 -5.22 -6.71 -50.40
C SER A 265 -5.30 -5.18 -50.45
N ILE A 266 -5.07 -4.50 -49.32
CA ILE A 266 -5.08 -3.04 -49.27
C ILE A 266 -4.07 -2.45 -50.26
N THR A 267 -4.47 -1.38 -50.94
CA THR A 267 -3.62 -0.65 -51.88
C THR A 267 -3.07 0.65 -51.30
N ARG A 268 -3.48 1.00 -50.07
CA ARG A 268 -3.07 2.21 -49.35
C ARG A 268 -2.90 1.90 -47.87
N PRO A 269 -2.05 2.65 -47.14
CA PRO A 269 -1.89 2.47 -45.71
C PRO A 269 -3.22 2.62 -44.94
N VAL A 270 -3.50 1.67 -44.05
CA VAL A 270 -4.66 1.71 -43.15
C VAL A 270 -4.19 2.09 -41.75
N SER A 271 -4.87 3.05 -41.13
CA SER A 271 -4.57 3.48 -39.76
C SER A 271 -5.52 2.82 -38.77
N VAL A 272 -4.95 2.13 -37.78
CA VAL A 272 -5.68 1.47 -36.70
C VAL A 272 -5.28 2.06 -35.34
N SER A 273 -6.08 1.77 -34.33
CA SER A 273 -5.84 2.17 -32.94
C SER A 273 -5.27 1.00 -32.13
N LEU A 274 -4.15 1.24 -31.47
CA LEU A 274 -3.46 0.34 -30.55
C LEU A 274 -3.74 0.77 -29.10
N TYR A 275 -4.06 -0.17 -28.19
CA TYR A 275 -4.09 0.10 -26.75
C TYR A 275 -3.81 -1.14 -25.90
N VAL A 276 -3.43 -0.92 -24.63
CA VAL A 276 -3.27 -1.97 -23.62
C VAL A 276 -4.55 -2.06 -22.77
N SER A 277 -4.97 -3.27 -22.43
CA SER A 277 -6.17 -3.56 -21.64
C SER A 277 -5.84 -4.47 -20.46
N ASN A 278 -6.22 -4.02 -19.25
CA ASN A 278 -6.17 -4.76 -17.99
C ASN A 278 -7.56 -5.30 -17.63
N GLY A 279 -8.24 -5.90 -18.61
CA GLY A 279 -9.61 -6.41 -18.49
C GLY A 279 -10.68 -5.46 -19.07
N LYS A 280 -11.95 -5.88 -19.04
CA LYS A 280 -13.04 -5.30 -19.85
C LYS A 280 -13.26 -3.78 -19.78
N ARG A 281 -12.88 -3.12 -18.67
CA ARG A 281 -13.15 -1.68 -18.44
C ARG A 281 -11.91 -0.85 -18.15
N LYS A 282 -10.70 -1.42 -18.23
CA LYS A 282 -9.46 -0.74 -17.88
C LYS A 282 -8.50 -0.76 -19.05
N ARG A 283 -8.47 0.32 -19.81
CA ARG A 283 -7.62 0.45 -20.99
C ARG A 283 -6.77 1.72 -20.93
N SER A 284 -5.66 1.71 -21.63
CA SER A 284 -4.82 2.88 -21.86
C SER A 284 -5.48 3.88 -22.81
N SER A 285 -4.81 5.01 -23.03
CA SER A 285 -5.02 5.82 -24.25
C SER A 285 -4.79 4.97 -25.50
N THR A 286 -5.46 5.32 -26.58
CA THR A 286 -5.24 4.74 -27.91
C THR A 286 -4.09 5.43 -28.62
N HIS A 287 -3.25 4.67 -29.29
CA HIS A 287 -2.15 5.16 -30.13
C HIS A 287 -2.39 4.76 -31.59
N CYS A 288 -1.89 5.54 -32.53
CA CYS A 288 -2.02 5.22 -33.95
C CYS A 288 -0.96 4.20 -34.38
N PHE A 289 -1.38 3.17 -35.10
CA PHE A 289 -0.51 2.21 -35.78
C PHE A 289 -0.98 2.07 -37.24
N LYS A 290 -0.08 1.79 -38.18
CA LYS A 290 -0.42 1.70 -39.61
C LYS A 290 -0.03 0.36 -40.24
N PHE A 291 -0.97 -0.28 -40.91
CA PHE A 291 -0.69 -1.39 -41.81
C PHE A 291 -0.42 -0.88 -43.21
N LEU A 292 0.64 -1.38 -43.84
CA LEU A 292 1.11 -1.02 -45.17
C LEU A 292 0.82 -2.17 -46.15
N PRO A 293 0.48 -1.86 -47.41
CA PRO A 293 0.42 -2.87 -48.47
C PRO A 293 1.70 -3.71 -48.53
N SER A 294 1.57 -5.00 -48.84
CA SER A 294 2.68 -5.90 -49.15
C SER A 294 3.55 -5.39 -50.30
#